data_AF-A0A8S2ER12-F1
#
_entry.id   AF-A0A8S2ER12-F1
#
_cell.length_a   1.000
_cell.length_b   1.000
_cell.length_c   1.000
_cell.angle_alpha   90.00
_cell.angle_beta   90.00
_cell.angle_gamma   90.00
#
_symmetry.space_group_name_H-M   'P 1'
#
loop_
_entity.id
_entity.type
_entity.pdbx_description
1 polymer ?
#
loop_
_entity_poly.entity_id
_entity_poly.type
_entity_poly.pdbx_seq_one_letter_code
_entity_poly.pdbx_strand_id
1 'polypeptide(L)'
;MLNMSRTYYKDNQAVLAQINEFEQSYCSSTSITWYTKNTFLFRMLNQVLRQENVTGIFQLRYFIKDLYLQLRELHSQYIKSLSQKTKILTVYRGQTITINQLQQLKENISSIIYVNTFLSTTTDKEVALIYAGVEGSYLVSVLFEINIDTSIATKPFANIEDYSYHKDENEILFALGTMYKIVSVSKFENGHIWIIKLSYDNDVYLQTRILTRHLTRNMHEPIIVCNSSTINQKSFGDLNNESTIFMWNYLLLKIILQMENDQNAKTDMINVCRHFYKNDKIVQ
;
A
#
# COMPACT_ATOMS: atom_id res chain seq x y z
N MET A 1 -1.05 -13.13 19.90
CA MET A 1 -1.67 -14.18 20.73
C MET A 1 -3.11 -14.35 20.27
N LEU A 2 -3.74 -15.51 20.13
CA LEU A 2 -3.39 -16.93 20.18
C LEU A 2 -4.70 -17.63 19.74
N ASN A 3 -4.79 -18.15 18.50
CA ASN A 3 -5.75 -19.20 18.08
C ASN A 3 -5.58 -19.60 16.60
N MET A 4 -4.37 -19.57 16.05
CA MET A 4 -4.17 -19.85 14.62
C MET A 4 -4.15 -21.34 14.26
N SER A 5 -4.07 -22.27 15.23
CA SER A 5 -3.65 -23.65 14.92
C SER A 5 -4.75 -24.69 14.69
N ARG A 6 -6.04 -24.32 14.66
CA ARG A 6 -7.15 -25.28 14.42
C ARG A 6 -8.10 -24.92 13.26
N THR A 7 -7.87 -23.81 12.55
CA THR A 7 -8.77 -23.33 11.46
C THR A 7 -8.33 -23.78 10.06
N TYR A 8 -7.09 -24.25 9.91
CA TYR A 8 -6.37 -24.44 8.65
C TYR A 8 -7.07 -25.29 7.55
N TYR A 9 -8.01 -26.16 7.88
CA TYR A 9 -8.74 -26.96 6.87
C TYR A 9 -10.15 -26.43 6.54
N LYS A 10 -10.74 -25.56 7.39
CA LYS A 10 -11.98 -24.82 7.08
C LYS A 10 -11.71 -23.61 6.17
N ASP A 11 -10.47 -23.11 6.18
CA ASP A 11 -10.07 -21.86 5.53
C ASP A 11 -10.14 -21.93 3.99
N ASN A 12 -9.82 -23.06 3.37
CA ASN A 12 -9.86 -23.14 1.89
C ASN A 12 -11.29 -23.13 1.34
N GLN A 13 -12.26 -23.80 1.97
CA GLN A 13 -13.66 -23.71 1.51
C GLN A 13 -14.25 -22.32 1.74
N ALA A 14 -13.95 -21.69 2.87
CA ALA A 14 -14.39 -20.33 3.16
C ALA A 14 -13.78 -19.32 2.18
N VAL A 15 -12.48 -19.44 1.88
CA VAL A 15 -11.79 -18.60 0.88
C VAL A 15 -12.34 -18.82 -0.52
N LEU A 16 -12.59 -20.08 -0.92
CA LEU A 16 -13.22 -20.37 -2.21
C LEU A 16 -14.63 -19.78 -2.31
N ALA A 17 -15.41 -19.81 -1.22
CA ALA A 17 -16.72 -19.16 -1.17
C ALA A 17 -16.60 -17.62 -1.32
N GLN A 18 -15.61 -16.99 -0.68
CA GLN A 18 -15.32 -15.55 -0.88
C GLN A 18 -14.92 -15.24 -2.33
N ILE A 19 -14.15 -16.10 -2.98
CA ILE A 19 -13.78 -15.94 -4.39
C ILE A 19 -15.02 -16.04 -5.28
N ASN A 20 -15.92 -16.97 -5.01
CA ASN A 20 -17.18 -17.11 -5.75
C ASN A 20 -18.11 -15.91 -5.51
N GLU A 21 -18.19 -15.41 -4.27
CA GLU A 21 -18.91 -14.17 -3.94
C GLU A 21 -18.35 -13.01 -4.77
N PHE A 22 -17.03 -12.83 -4.80
CA PHE A 22 -16.38 -11.80 -5.59
C PHE A 22 -16.67 -11.95 -7.10
N GLU A 23 -16.56 -13.16 -7.66
CA GLU A 23 -16.85 -13.40 -9.07
C GLU A 23 -18.26 -12.92 -9.45
N GLN A 24 -19.24 -13.22 -8.60
CA GLN A 24 -20.66 -12.96 -8.84
C GLN A 24 -21.09 -11.53 -8.53
N SER A 25 -20.58 -10.92 -7.46
CA SER A 25 -21.10 -9.64 -6.95
C SER A 25 -20.17 -8.44 -7.17
N TYR A 26 -18.89 -8.67 -7.50
CA TYR A 26 -17.94 -7.58 -7.65
C TYR A 26 -18.26 -6.67 -8.83
N CYS A 27 -18.29 -5.37 -8.54
CA CYS A 27 -18.20 -4.28 -9.51
C CYS A 27 -17.21 -3.20 -9.03
N SER A 28 -16.71 -2.37 -9.96
CA SER A 28 -15.63 -1.42 -9.71
C SER A 28 -15.92 -0.40 -8.59
N SER A 29 -17.18 -0.01 -8.38
CA SER A 29 -17.58 0.90 -7.29
C SER A 29 -17.51 0.27 -5.88
N THR A 30 -17.31 -1.04 -5.79
CA THR A 30 -17.15 -1.76 -4.52
C THR A 30 -15.70 -2.15 -4.22
N SER A 31 -14.74 -1.68 -5.03
CA SER A 31 -13.34 -2.09 -4.93
C SER A 31 -12.71 -1.74 -3.58
N ILE A 32 -13.00 -0.57 -3.02
CA ILE A 32 -12.54 -0.18 -1.68
C ILE A 32 -13.15 -1.09 -0.59
N THR A 33 -14.44 -1.42 -0.70
CA THR A 33 -15.11 -2.34 0.24
C THR A 33 -14.45 -3.72 0.21
N TRP A 34 -14.15 -4.24 -0.97
CA TRP A 34 -13.46 -5.53 -1.12
C TRP A 34 -12.01 -5.50 -0.66
N TYR A 35 -11.32 -4.37 -0.83
CA TYR A 35 -9.95 -4.19 -0.35
C TYR A 35 -9.89 -4.14 1.17
N THR A 36 -10.81 -3.42 1.81
CA THR A 36 -10.84 -3.25 3.27
C THR A 36 -11.41 -4.46 4.01
N LYS A 37 -12.21 -5.30 3.33
CA LYS A 37 -12.66 -6.60 3.86
C LYS A 37 -11.45 -7.54 3.95
N ASN A 38 -11.15 -8.05 5.15
CA ASN A 38 -10.06 -9.03 5.39
C ASN A 38 -10.35 -10.40 4.72
N THR A 39 -10.21 -10.45 3.39
CA THR A 39 -10.53 -11.59 2.52
C THR A 39 -9.29 -12.12 1.79
N PHE A 40 -9.51 -13.07 0.88
CA PHE A 40 -8.49 -13.55 -0.06
C PHE A 40 -7.80 -12.42 -0.85
N LEU A 41 -8.55 -11.39 -1.24
CA LEU A 41 -8.07 -10.37 -2.17
C LEU A 41 -7.13 -9.39 -1.48
N PHE A 42 -7.50 -8.90 -0.30
CA PHE A 42 -6.63 -8.05 0.53
C PHE A 42 -5.29 -8.75 0.82
N ARG A 43 -5.33 -10.02 1.24
CA ARG A 43 -4.13 -10.78 1.61
C ARG A 43 -3.23 -11.03 0.41
N MET A 44 -3.78 -11.54 -0.69
CA MET A 44 -3.01 -11.82 -1.89
C MET A 44 -2.43 -10.54 -2.49
N LEU A 45 -3.24 -9.49 -2.65
CA LEU A 45 -2.79 -8.23 -3.24
C LEU A 45 -1.64 -7.60 -2.44
N ASN A 46 -1.78 -7.46 -1.12
CA ASN A 46 -0.71 -6.90 -0.30
C ASN A 46 0.52 -7.81 -0.23
N GLN A 47 0.38 -9.12 -0.45
CA GLN A 47 1.53 -10.03 -0.57
C GLN A 47 2.29 -9.80 -1.87
N VAL A 48 1.63 -9.84 -3.05
CA VAL A 48 2.32 -9.64 -4.32
C VAL A 48 2.93 -8.23 -4.45
N LEU A 49 2.28 -7.21 -3.89
CA LEU A 49 2.84 -5.85 -3.85
C LEU A 49 4.09 -5.75 -2.95
N ARG A 50 4.08 -6.35 -1.75
CA ARG A 50 5.25 -6.35 -0.83
C ARG A 50 6.42 -7.18 -1.33
N GLN A 51 6.15 -8.18 -2.17
CA GLN A 51 7.15 -9.02 -2.81
C GLN A 51 7.61 -8.45 -4.16
N GLU A 52 7.02 -7.32 -4.60
CA GLU A 52 7.30 -6.70 -5.90
C GLU A 52 7.20 -7.71 -7.06
N ASN A 53 6.29 -8.67 -6.92
CA ASN A 53 6.10 -9.73 -7.90
C ASN A 53 5.35 -9.16 -9.10
N VAL A 54 6.10 -8.67 -10.08
CA VAL A 54 5.59 -8.03 -11.31
C VAL A 54 4.53 -8.88 -11.99
N THR A 55 4.75 -10.20 -12.13
CA THR A 55 3.79 -11.12 -12.74
C THR A 55 2.49 -11.18 -11.93
N GLY A 56 2.59 -11.31 -10.60
CA GLY A 56 1.43 -11.34 -9.71
C GLY A 56 0.67 -10.00 -9.70
N ILE A 57 1.38 -8.87 -9.71
CA ILE A 57 0.79 -7.54 -9.82
C ILE A 57 0.02 -7.42 -11.15
N PHE A 58 0.60 -7.87 -12.26
CA PHE A 58 -0.07 -7.86 -13.57
C PHE A 58 -1.27 -8.82 -13.62
N GLN A 59 -1.22 -9.96 -12.94
CA GLN A 59 -2.36 -10.87 -12.81
C GLN A 59 -3.51 -10.26 -12.01
N LEU A 60 -3.19 -9.43 -11.00
CA LEU A 60 -4.18 -8.68 -10.21
C LEU A 60 -4.54 -7.31 -10.81
N ARG A 61 -4.08 -6.99 -12.04
CA ARG A 61 -4.28 -5.68 -12.69
C ARG A 61 -5.74 -5.25 -12.71
N TYR A 62 -6.67 -6.20 -12.85
CA TYR A 62 -8.09 -5.92 -12.95
C TYR A 62 -8.60 -5.17 -11.73
N PHE A 63 -8.32 -5.71 -10.55
CA PHE A 63 -8.71 -5.10 -9.29
C PHE A 63 -7.84 -3.89 -8.91
N ILE A 64 -6.53 -3.94 -9.17
CA ILE A 64 -5.62 -2.81 -8.90
C ILE A 64 -6.08 -1.54 -9.63
N LYS A 65 -6.47 -1.69 -10.90
CA LYS A 65 -6.98 -0.59 -11.71
C LYS A 65 -8.25 0.00 -11.10
N ASP A 66 -9.24 -0.84 -10.82
CA ASP A 66 -10.52 -0.38 -10.25
C ASP A 66 -10.32 0.32 -8.90
N LEU A 67 -9.52 -0.27 -8.00
CA LEU A 67 -9.21 0.31 -6.69
C LEU A 67 -8.52 1.67 -6.82
N TYR A 68 -7.55 1.79 -7.73
CA TYR A 68 -6.89 3.05 -8.00
C TYR A 68 -7.86 4.10 -8.58
N LEU A 69 -8.73 3.70 -9.52
CA LEU A 69 -9.67 4.60 -10.16
C LEU A 69 -10.75 5.09 -9.20
N GLN A 70 -11.33 4.21 -8.38
CA GLN A 70 -12.28 4.59 -7.33
C GLN A 70 -11.61 5.57 -6.34
N LEU A 71 -10.39 5.26 -5.88
CA LEU A 71 -9.67 6.15 -4.96
C LEU A 71 -9.33 7.51 -5.60
N ARG A 72 -9.02 7.55 -6.90
CA ARG A 72 -8.77 8.79 -7.65
C ARG A 72 -10.02 9.66 -7.76
N GLU A 73 -11.19 9.06 -7.95
CA GLU A 73 -12.45 9.77 -7.97
C GLU A 73 -12.71 10.43 -6.61
N LEU A 74 -12.62 9.66 -5.53
CA LEU A 74 -12.80 10.15 -4.15
C LEU A 74 -11.78 11.24 -3.79
N HIS A 75 -10.51 11.05 -4.17
CA HIS A 75 -9.45 12.02 -3.93
C HIS A 75 -9.79 13.40 -4.49
N SER A 76 -10.36 13.47 -5.70
CA SER A 76 -10.68 14.74 -6.36
C SER A 76 -11.68 15.60 -5.58
N GLN A 77 -12.60 14.96 -4.85
CA GLN A 77 -13.58 15.61 -4.00
C GLN A 77 -12.97 15.91 -2.62
N TYR A 78 -12.28 14.93 -2.05
CA TYR A 78 -11.66 15.03 -0.74
C TYR A 78 -10.62 16.16 -0.67
N ILE A 79 -9.69 16.23 -1.63
CA ILE A 79 -8.62 17.23 -1.63
C ILE A 79 -9.15 18.66 -1.74
N LYS A 80 -10.23 18.88 -2.50
CA LYS A 80 -10.89 20.20 -2.61
C LYS A 80 -11.46 20.63 -1.27
N SER A 81 -12.16 19.72 -0.58
CA SER A 81 -12.73 20.00 0.74
C SER A 81 -11.66 20.19 1.81
N LEU A 82 -10.56 19.43 1.72
CA LEU A 82 -9.50 19.39 2.72
C LEU A 82 -8.57 20.61 2.61
N SER A 83 -8.15 20.98 1.41
CA SER A 83 -7.28 22.15 1.16
C SER A 83 -7.92 23.48 1.56
N GLN A 84 -9.26 23.54 1.61
CA GLN A 84 -10.00 24.68 2.16
C GLN A 84 -9.96 24.73 3.70
N LYS A 85 -9.78 23.58 4.37
CA LYS A 85 -9.81 23.46 5.84
C LYS A 85 -8.42 23.51 6.46
N THR A 86 -7.44 22.84 5.84
CA THR A 86 -6.07 22.75 6.35
C THR A 86 -5.06 22.63 5.21
N LYS A 87 -3.90 23.27 5.40
CA LYS A 87 -2.75 23.13 4.51
C LYS A 87 -2.00 21.80 4.73
N ILE A 88 -1.99 21.30 5.96
CA ILE A 88 -1.31 20.05 6.32
C ILE A 88 -2.33 19.06 6.83
N LEU A 89 -2.40 17.89 6.18
CA LEU A 89 -3.07 16.72 6.71
C LEU A 89 -2.07 15.87 7.47
N THR A 90 -2.38 15.53 8.71
CA THR A 90 -1.60 14.58 9.50
C THR A 90 -2.39 13.28 9.62
N VAL A 91 -1.76 12.16 9.24
CA VAL A 91 -2.30 10.81 9.39
C VAL A 91 -1.30 9.92 10.11
N TYR A 92 -1.82 8.85 10.71
CA TYR A 92 -1.07 7.95 11.56
C TYR A 92 -1.20 6.51 11.08
N ARG A 93 -0.15 5.73 11.30
CA ARG A 93 -0.15 4.29 11.09
C ARG A 93 0.73 3.60 12.13
N GLY A 94 0.13 2.74 12.95
CA GLY A 94 0.88 1.83 13.81
C GLY A 94 1.18 0.52 13.10
N GLN A 95 2.37 -0.02 13.36
CA GLN A 95 2.72 -1.41 13.04
C GLN A 95 3.98 -1.82 13.80
N THR A 96 4.30 -3.11 13.79
CA THR A 96 5.63 -3.59 14.15
C THR A 96 6.54 -3.61 12.93
N ILE A 97 7.82 -3.26 13.11
CA ILE A 97 8.87 -3.46 12.09
C ILE A 97 10.07 -4.18 12.70
N THR A 98 10.93 -4.72 11.86
CA THR A 98 12.19 -5.32 12.34
C THR A 98 13.14 -4.26 12.88
N ILE A 99 14.02 -4.66 13.81
CA ILE A 99 15.09 -3.77 14.32
C ILE A 99 15.96 -3.26 13.16
N ASN A 100 16.24 -4.09 12.16
CA ASN A 100 17.01 -3.71 10.97
C ASN A 100 16.30 -2.63 10.15
N GLN A 101 14.98 -2.74 9.95
CA GLN A 101 14.20 -1.70 9.28
C GLN A 101 14.21 -0.39 10.06
N LEU A 102 14.10 -0.44 11.39
CA LEU A 102 14.21 0.76 12.22
C LEU A 102 15.59 1.42 12.07
N GLN A 103 16.65 0.62 12.07
CA GLN A 103 18.03 1.12 11.90
C GLN A 103 18.21 1.76 10.51
N GLN A 104 17.70 1.14 9.45
CA GLN A 104 17.70 1.72 8.12
C GLN A 104 16.98 3.07 8.08
N LEU A 105 15.83 3.21 8.76
CA LEU A 105 15.11 4.49 8.83
C LEU A 105 15.89 5.56 9.60
N LYS A 106 16.65 5.19 10.65
CA LYS A 106 17.51 6.11 11.40
C LYS A 106 18.71 6.60 10.59
N GLU A 107 19.34 5.71 9.83
CA GLU A 107 20.49 6.03 8.99
C GLU A 107 20.11 6.89 7.77
N ASN A 108 18.84 6.81 7.34
CA ASN A 108 18.31 7.50 6.17
C ASN A 108 17.41 8.70 6.50
N ILE A 109 17.58 9.31 7.68
CA ILE A 109 16.90 10.58 7.98
C ILE A 109 17.25 11.62 6.90
N SER A 110 16.25 12.38 6.46
CA SER A 110 16.28 13.30 5.31
C SER A 110 16.22 12.65 3.92
N SER A 111 16.35 11.33 3.79
CA SER A 111 16.14 10.62 2.52
C SER A 111 14.64 10.46 2.22
N ILE A 112 14.32 10.16 0.96
CA ILE A 112 12.96 9.84 0.51
C ILE A 112 12.78 8.33 0.41
N ILE A 113 11.72 7.84 1.04
CA ILE A 113 11.25 6.47 0.93
C ILE A 113 9.99 6.40 0.08
N TYR A 114 9.69 5.23 -0.46
CA TYR A 114 8.46 4.94 -1.20
C TYR A 114 7.70 3.76 -0.59
N VAL A 115 6.38 3.74 -0.77
CA VAL A 115 5.48 2.68 -0.27
C VAL A 115 4.86 1.94 -1.45
N ASN A 116 5.15 0.65 -1.59
CA ASN A 116 4.69 -0.14 -2.75
C ASN A 116 3.25 -0.65 -2.65
N THR A 117 2.67 -0.64 -1.47
CA THR A 117 1.29 -1.07 -1.26
C THR A 117 0.33 0.12 -1.25
N PHE A 118 -0.96 -0.15 -1.35
CA PHE A 118 -1.93 0.80 -0.82
C PHE A 118 -1.68 0.97 0.68
N LEU A 119 -1.63 2.21 1.15
CA LEU A 119 -1.24 2.54 2.51
C LEU A 119 -2.47 2.97 3.28
N SER A 120 -2.93 2.09 4.17
CA SER A 120 -4.00 2.39 5.13
C SER A 120 -3.43 3.17 6.31
N THR A 121 -4.08 4.27 6.65
CA THR A 121 -3.74 5.18 7.75
C THR A 121 -5.03 5.70 8.38
N THR A 122 -4.93 6.40 9.50
CA THR A 122 -6.08 7.02 10.17
C THR A 122 -5.73 8.43 10.62
N THR A 123 -6.70 9.35 10.67
CA THR A 123 -6.50 10.64 11.34
C THR A 123 -6.55 10.53 12.86
N ASP A 124 -7.01 9.40 13.40
CA ASP A 124 -7.07 9.13 14.83
C ASP A 124 -5.78 8.44 15.31
N LYS A 125 -4.99 9.18 16.10
CA LYS A 125 -3.72 8.68 16.64
C LYS A 125 -3.92 7.48 17.58
N GLU A 126 -5.01 7.44 18.34
CA GLU A 126 -5.28 6.35 19.29
C GLU A 126 -5.62 5.06 18.55
N VAL A 127 -6.39 5.15 17.47
CA VAL A 127 -6.63 4.00 16.57
C VAL A 127 -5.31 3.48 16.01
N ALA A 128 -4.43 4.37 15.53
CA ALA A 128 -3.12 3.94 15.03
C ALA A 128 -2.25 3.28 16.12
N LEU A 129 -2.30 3.77 17.36
CA LEU A 129 -1.54 3.18 18.48
C LEU A 129 -1.99 1.75 18.81
N ILE A 130 -3.28 1.42 18.69
CA ILE A 130 -3.79 0.06 18.84
C ILE A 130 -3.10 -0.88 17.83
N TYR A 131 -2.84 -0.40 16.62
CA TYR A 131 -2.17 -1.15 15.56
C TYR A 131 -0.63 -1.19 15.66
N ALA A 132 -0.01 -0.42 16.57
CA ALA A 132 1.45 -0.41 16.74
C ALA A 132 2.02 -1.77 17.22
N GLY A 133 1.15 -2.64 17.74
CA GLY A 133 1.52 -3.98 18.19
C GLY A 133 2.45 -3.96 19.40
N VAL A 134 2.97 -5.14 19.76
CA VAL A 134 3.82 -5.34 20.94
C VAL A 134 5.25 -5.65 20.49
N GLU A 135 6.23 -5.06 21.17
CA GLU A 135 7.65 -5.36 20.96
C GLU A 135 7.93 -6.86 21.15
N GLY A 136 8.82 -7.40 20.32
CA GLY A 136 9.26 -8.79 20.36
C GLY A 136 10.78 -8.88 20.21
N SER A 137 11.35 -10.09 20.25
CA SER A 137 12.81 -10.30 20.23
C SER A 137 13.52 -9.64 19.04
N TYR A 138 12.85 -9.52 17.89
CA TYR A 138 13.39 -8.93 16.66
C TYR A 138 12.50 -7.83 16.07
N LEU A 139 11.41 -7.48 16.76
CA LEU A 139 10.39 -6.56 16.29
C LEU A 139 10.22 -5.41 17.30
N VAL A 140 10.05 -4.20 16.77
CA VAL A 140 9.80 -2.99 17.54
C VAL A 140 8.50 -2.37 17.09
N SER A 141 7.73 -1.83 18.04
CA SER A 141 6.50 -1.10 17.78
C SER A 141 6.85 0.29 17.25
N VAL A 142 6.25 0.67 16.13
CA VAL A 142 6.40 1.99 15.52
C VAL A 142 5.05 2.65 15.28
N LEU A 143 5.03 3.97 15.41
CA LEU A 143 3.97 4.84 14.96
C LEU A 143 4.54 5.76 13.87
N PHE A 144 4.07 5.60 12.65
CA PHE A 144 4.31 6.57 11.59
C PHE A 144 3.36 7.76 11.79
N GLU A 145 3.92 8.97 11.80
CA GLU A 145 3.20 10.24 11.75
C GLU A 145 3.54 10.89 10.40
N ILE A 146 2.57 10.98 9.50
CA ILE A 146 2.77 11.39 8.11
C ILE A 146 2.08 12.72 7.88
N ASN A 147 2.85 13.76 7.57
CA ASN A 147 2.36 15.09 7.27
C ASN A 147 2.33 15.31 5.75
N ILE A 148 1.15 15.61 5.21
CA ILE A 148 0.93 15.80 3.78
C ILE A 148 0.57 17.27 3.54
N ASP A 149 1.35 17.97 2.72
CA ASP A 149 0.92 19.26 2.18
C ASP A 149 -0.20 19.03 1.17
N THR A 150 -1.40 19.50 1.51
CA THR A 150 -2.63 19.31 0.72
C THR A 150 -2.74 20.31 -0.43
N SER A 151 -1.86 21.32 -0.47
CA SER A 151 -1.84 22.35 -1.51
C SER A 151 -1.04 21.96 -2.75
N ILE A 152 -0.33 20.84 -2.70
CA ILE A 152 0.48 20.32 -3.81
C ILE A 152 -0.13 19.04 -4.40
N ALA A 153 0.10 18.83 -5.69
CA ALA A 153 -0.38 17.64 -6.38
C ALA A 153 0.32 16.39 -5.85
N THR A 154 -0.45 15.33 -5.59
CA THR A 154 0.07 14.06 -5.07
C THR A 154 -0.66 12.86 -5.70
N LYS A 155 -0.22 11.64 -5.36
CA LYS A 155 -0.97 10.43 -5.71
C LYS A 155 -2.32 10.41 -4.99
N PRO A 156 -3.34 9.72 -5.54
CA PRO A 156 -4.65 9.66 -4.92
C PRO A 156 -4.61 9.18 -3.48
N PHE A 157 -5.37 9.86 -2.63
CA PHE A 157 -5.73 9.43 -1.29
C PHE A 157 -7.10 10.00 -0.93
N ALA A 158 -7.86 9.31 -0.09
CA ALA A 158 -9.15 9.79 0.38
C ALA A 158 -9.48 9.25 1.76
N ASN A 159 -10.34 9.96 2.50
CA ASN A 159 -11.13 9.33 3.54
C ASN A 159 -12.08 8.31 2.86
N ILE A 160 -12.07 7.07 3.35
CA ILE A 160 -12.85 5.98 2.78
C ILE A 160 -13.91 5.40 3.72
N GLU A 161 -14.22 6.08 4.83
CA GLU A 161 -15.16 5.65 5.86
C GLU A 161 -16.51 5.16 5.29
N ASP A 162 -17.08 5.90 4.34
CA ASP A 162 -18.35 5.56 3.69
C ASP A 162 -18.30 4.29 2.81
N TYR A 163 -17.10 3.90 2.37
CA TYR A 163 -16.85 2.80 1.43
C TYR A 163 -16.14 1.62 2.09
N SER A 164 -15.52 1.83 3.25
CA SER A 164 -14.77 0.82 3.99
C SER A 164 -15.71 -0.21 4.59
N TYR A 165 -15.23 -1.45 4.68
CA TYR A 165 -15.88 -2.48 5.47
C TYR A 165 -15.86 -2.13 6.98
N HIS A 166 -14.92 -1.29 7.40
CA HIS A 166 -14.73 -0.82 8.77
C HIS A 166 -15.09 0.67 8.87
N LYS A 167 -16.27 0.99 9.39
CA LYS A 167 -16.86 2.34 9.32
C LYS A 167 -16.42 3.33 10.41
N ASP A 168 -15.64 2.91 11.39
CA ASP A 168 -15.34 3.73 12.59
C ASP A 168 -13.84 4.02 12.78
N GLU A 169 -13.01 3.82 11.74
CA GLU A 169 -11.55 3.94 11.86
C GLU A 169 -10.98 5.28 11.37
N ASN A 170 -11.83 6.19 10.86
CA ASN A 170 -11.40 7.42 10.18
C ASN A 170 -10.29 7.14 9.13
N GLU A 171 -10.48 6.05 8.36
CA GLU A 171 -9.43 5.52 7.50
C GLU A 171 -9.17 6.45 6.31
N ILE A 172 -7.91 6.87 6.17
CA ILE A 172 -7.38 7.53 4.97
C ILE A 172 -6.54 6.51 4.21
N LEU A 173 -7.01 6.12 3.02
CA LEU A 173 -6.31 5.19 2.16
C LEU A 173 -5.52 5.94 1.09
N PHE A 174 -4.23 5.63 0.95
CA PHE A 174 -3.38 6.16 -0.11
C PHE A 174 -3.13 5.11 -1.20
N ALA A 175 -3.07 5.57 -2.45
CA ALA A 175 -2.72 4.73 -3.60
C ALA A 175 -1.29 4.20 -3.51
N LEU A 176 -1.03 3.05 -4.14
CA LEU A 176 0.31 2.49 -4.19
C LEU A 176 1.37 3.41 -4.82
N GLY A 177 2.61 3.26 -4.35
CA GLY A 177 3.80 3.98 -4.80
C GLY A 177 3.84 5.43 -4.33
N THR A 178 3.24 5.76 -3.19
CA THR A 178 3.45 7.07 -2.55
C THR A 178 4.89 7.20 -2.06
N MET A 179 5.36 8.43 -1.89
CA MET A 179 6.72 8.73 -1.44
C MET A 179 6.67 9.69 -0.27
N TYR A 180 7.66 9.62 0.62
CA TYR A 180 7.75 10.51 1.77
C TYR A 180 9.20 10.75 2.16
N LYS A 181 9.52 11.96 2.62
CA LYS A 181 10.81 12.25 3.26
C LYS A 181 10.78 11.80 4.71
N ILE A 182 11.85 11.14 5.17
CA ILE A 182 12.02 10.83 6.59
C ILE A 182 12.46 12.11 7.31
N VAL A 183 11.61 12.63 8.19
CA VAL A 183 11.89 13.87 8.94
C VAL A 183 12.66 13.55 10.22
N SER A 184 12.21 12.55 10.98
CA SER A 184 12.87 12.16 12.22
C SER A 184 12.45 10.75 12.66
N VAL A 185 13.30 10.12 13.45
CA VAL A 185 13.02 8.87 14.16
C VAL A 185 13.35 9.10 15.62
N SER A 186 12.35 9.07 16.49
CA SER A 186 12.49 9.31 17.92
C SER A 186 11.69 8.29 18.73
N LYS A 187 11.92 8.24 20.04
CA LYS A 187 11.15 7.36 20.93
C LYS A 187 10.05 8.18 21.62
N PHE A 188 8.88 7.59 21.81
CA PHE A 188 7.80 8.17 22.62
C PHE A 188 8.27 8.31 24.08
N GLU A 189 7.69 9.25 24.83
CA GLU A 189 8.12 9.56 26.22
C GLU A 189 8.04 8.36 27.16
N ASN A 190 7.09 7.46 26.94
CA ASN A 190 6.92 6.20 27.68
C ASN A 190 7.92 5.09 27.27
N GLY A 191 8.78 5.33 26.29
CA GLY A 191 9.90 4.47 25.95
C GLY A 191 9.60 3.15 25.24
N HIS A 192 8.36 2.88 24.79
CA HIS A 192 7.99 1.59 24.17
C HIS A 192 7.59 1.66 22.69
N ILE A 193 7.39 2.85 22.14
CA ILE A 193 7.02 3.04 20.74
C ILE A 193 7.99 4.03 20.10
N TRP A 194 8.47 3.69 18.92
CA TRP A 194 9.23 4.62 18.08
C TRP A 194 8.30 5.45 17.22
N ILE A 195 8.47 6.77 17.22
CA ILE A 195 7.76 7.70 16.34
C ILE A 195 8.63 7.94 15.11
N ILE A 196 8.06 7.69 13.94
CA ILE A 196 8.71 7.91 12.66
C ILE A 196 7.93 9.00 11.94
N LYS A 197 8.50 10.20 11.89
CA LYS A 197 7.87 11.35 11.23
C LYS A 197 8.24 11.38 9.76
N LEU A 198 7.23 11.42 8.91
CA LEU A 198 7.35 11.47 7.46
C LEU A 198 6.68 12.74 6.92
N SER A 199 7.19 13.30 5.82
CA SER A 199 6.53 14.41 5.12
C SER A 199 6.36 14.14 3.62
N TYR A 200 5.23 14.61 3.07
CA TYR A 200 5.07 14.87 1.64
C TYR A 200 4.97 16.38 1.45
N ASP A 201 6.07 16.99 1.03
CA ASP A 201 6.21 18.43 0.80
C ASP A 201 6.64 18.72 -0.64
N ASN A 202 6.90 20.00 -0.94
CA ASN A 202 7.26 20.44 -2.28
C ASN A 202 8.56 19.78 -2.78
N ASP A 203 9.51 19.45 -1.91
CA ASP A 203 10.76 18.79 -2.32
C ASP A 203 10.46 17.37 -2.80
N VAL A 204 9.65 16.62 -2.04
CA VAL A 204 9.21 15.28 -2.43
C VAL A 204 8.42 15.32 -3.74
N TYR A 205 7.53 16.31 -3.90
CA TYR A 205 6.78 16.53 -5.14
C TYR A 205 7.70 16.80 -6.34
N LEU A 206 8.69 17.70 -6.20
CA LEU A 206 9.63 18.01 -7.27
C LEU A 206 10.48 16.81 -7.66
N GLN A 207 10.97 16.03 -6.68
CA GLN A 207 11.72 14.80 -6.95
C GLN A 207 10.84 13.76 -7.67
N THR A 208 9.60 13.58 -7.23
CA THR A 208 8.60 12.75 -7.93
C THR A 208 8.45 13.18 -9.38
N ARG A 209 8.33 14.50 -9.63
CA ARG A 209 8.16 15.05 -10.98
C ARG A 209 9.38 14.85 -11.87
N ILE A 210 10.59 14.97 -11.32
CA ILE A 210 11.83 14.75 -12.07
C ILE A 210 11.95 13.28 -12.47
N LEU A 211 11.81 12.36 -11.50
CA LEU A 211 11.86 10.92 -11.74
C LEU A 211 10.84 10.48 -12.80
N THR A 212 9.59 10.89 -12.64
CA THR A 212 8.51 10.52 -13.55
C THR A 212 8.67 11.11 -14.95
N ARG A 213 9.25 12.31 -15.10
CA ARG A 213 9.57 12.90 -16.41
C ARG A 213 10.69 12.14 -17.12
N HIS A 214 11.75 11.78 -16.41
CA HIS A 214 12.87 11.01 -16.97
C HIS A 214 12.39 9.68 -17.52
N LEU A 215 11.52 8.97 -16.79
CA LEU A 215 10.90 7.74 -17.29
C LEU A 215 10.13 7.94 -18.58
N THR A 216 9.26 8.95 -18.64
CA THR A 216 8.42 9.17 -19.82
C THR A 216 9.19 9.55 -21.07
N ARG A 217 10.37 10.18 -20.93
CA ARG A 217 11.23 10.53 -22.07
C ARG A 217 12.06 9.35 -22.56
N ASN A 218 12.52 8.49 -21.65
CA ASN A 218 13.38 7.36 -21.99
C ASN A 218 12.60 6.13 -22.49
N MET A 219 11.26 6.15 -22.49
CA MET A 219 10.43 5.06 -23.06
C MET A 219 10.54 4.90 -24.58
N HIS A 220 11.37 5.68 -25.27
CA HIS A 220 11.71 5.48 -26.69
C HIS A 220 12.91 4.55 -26.90
N GLU A 221 13.59 4.11 -25.84
CA GLU A 221 14.66 3.10 -25.90
C GLU A 221 14.23 1.78 -25.25
N PRO A 222 14.65 0.61 -25.78
CA PRO A 222 14.26 -0.69 -25.25
C PRO A 222 14.84 -0.89 -23.84
N ILE A 223 13.97 -1.11 -22.86
CA ILE A 223 14.36 -1.31 -21.47
C ILE A 223 14.74 -2.79 -21.26
N ILE A 224 15.98 -3.03 -20.80
CA ILE A 224 16.46 -4.36 -20.38
C ILE A 224 15.88 -4.65 -18.99
N VAL A 225 15.08 -5.71 -18.88
CA VAL A 225 14.50 -6.18 -17.62
C VAL A 225 15.57 -6.92 -16.82
N CYS A 226 16.05 -6.32 -15.73
CA CYS A 226 16.86 -7.01 -14.73
C CYS A 226 15.95 -7.52 -13.61
N ASN A 227 15.78 -8.85 -13.52
CA ASN A 227 15.10 -9.50 -12.40
C ASN A 227 15.97 -9.40 -11.14
N SER A 228 15.61 -8.54 -10.18
CA SER A 228 16.22 -8.57 -8.84
C SER A 228 15.40 -9.46 -7.92
N SER A 229 15.80 -10.72 -7.81
CA SER A 229 15.27 -11.66 -6.83
C SER A 229 15.86 -11.38 -5.44
N THR A 230 15.14 -10.62 -4.61
CA THR A 230 15.38 -10.60 -3.16
C THR A 230 14.04 -10.66 -2.43
N ILE A 231 13.73 -11.84 -1.89
CA ILE A 231 12.54 -12.09 -1.09
C ILE A 231 12.78 -11.49 0.30
N ASN A 232 12.33 -10.25 0.50
CA ASN A 232 12.14 -9.68 1.84
C ASN A 232 10.82 -8.90 1.84
N GLN A 233 9.94 -9.16 2.81
CA GLN A 233 8.69 -8.42 2.96
C GLN A 233 8.98 -6.96 3.32
N LYS A 234 9.14 -6.09 2.32
CA LYS A 234 9.33 -4.65 2.52
C LYS A 234 8.08 -3.90 2.08
N SER A 235 7.49 -3.14 3.01
CA SER A 235 6.45 -2.15 2.67
C SER A 235 7.04 -0.81 2.25
N PHE A 236 8.30 -0.55 2.61
CA PHE A 236 9.03 0.67 2.32
C PHE A 236 10.34 0.34 1.60
N GLY A 237 10.67 1.12 0.57
CA GLY A 237 11.97 1.09 -0.07
C GLY A 237 12.65 2.46 -0.05
N ASP A 238 13.96 2.49 -0.21
CA ASP A 238 14.78 3.71 -0.25
C ASP A 238 15.08 4.09 -1.69
N LEU A 239 14.68 5.28 -2.13
CA LEU A 239 14.88 5.71 -3.52
C LEU A 239 16.35 5.83 -3.92
N ASN A 240 17.26 6.12 -2.98
CA ASN A 240 18.68 6.24 -3.29
C ASN A 240 19.28 4.89 -3.73
N ASN A 241 18.75 3.79 -3.19
CA ASN A 241 19.27 2.44 -3.41
C ASN A 241 18.37 1.58 -4.33
N GLU A 242 17.07 1.86 -4.36
CA GLU A 242 16.05 1.04 -5.04
C GLU A 242 15.27 1.84 -6.12
N SER A 243 15.87 2.90 -6.67
CA SER A 243 15.24 3.75 -7.70
C SER A 243 14.65 2.92 -8.86
N THR A 244 15.36 1.91 -9.37
CA THR A 244 14.92 1.06 -10.50
C THR A 244 13.63 0.30 -10.19
N ILE A 245 13.45 -0.21 -8.98
CA ILE A 245 12.24 -0.94 -8.56
C ILE A 245 11.04 0.01 -8.50
N PHE A 246 11.22 1.17 -7.86
CA PHE A 246 10.21 2.22 -7.85
C PHE A 246 9.81 2.62 -9.29
N MET A 247 10.80 2.78 -10.16
CA MET A 247 10.57 3.12 -11.57
C MET A 247 9.73 2.06 -12.29
N TRP A 248 10.02 0.77 -12.08
CA TRP A 248 9.25 -0.33 -12.65
C TRP A 248 7.81 -0.36 -12.14
N ASN A 249 7.61 -0.23 -10.83
CA ASN A 249 6.27 -0.20 -10.23
C ASN A 249 5.45 0.99 -10.74
N TYR A 250 6.08 2.15 -10.92
CA TYR A 250 5.44 3.32 -11.51
C TYR A 250 5.05 3.09 -12.97
N LEU A 251 5.94 2.52 -13.78
CA LEU A 251 5.68 2.22 -15.18
C LEU A 251 4.59 1.15 -15.34
N LEU A 252 4.67 0.08 -14.57
CA LEU A 252 3.67 -0.99 -14.54
C LEU A 252 2.29 -0.44 -14.19
N LEU A 253 2.18 0.42 -13.18
CA LEU A 253 0.92 1.08 -12.84
C LEU A 253 0.39 1.93 -13.99
N LYS A 254 1.25 2.68 -14.69
CA LYS A 254 0.82 3.44 -15.89
C LYS A 254 0.28 2.54 -16.99
N ILE A 255 0.95 1.42 -17.26
CA ILE A 255 0.51 0.44 -18.25
C ILE A 255 -0.86 -0.12 -17.83
N ILE A 256 -0.98 -0.59 -16.59
CA ILE A 256 -2.24 -1.13 -16.03
C ILE A 256 -3.39 -0.12 -16.19
N LEU A 257 -3.15 1.17 -15.92
CA LEU A 257 -4.18 2.20 -16.03
C LEU A 257 -4.62 2.48 -17.49
N GLN A 258 -3.77 2.20 -18.49
CA GLN A 258 -4.06 2.37 -19.91
C GLN A 258 -4.72 1.14 -20.56
N MET A 259 -4.46 -0.06 -20.02
CA MET A 259 -5.06 -1.30 -20.52
C MET A 259 -6.59 -1.30 -20.37
N GLU A 260 -7.31 -2.00 -21.24
CA GLU A 260 -8.74 -2.25 -21.05
C GLU A 260 -8.97 -3.13 -19.81
N ASN A 261 -10.04 -2.84 -19.06
CA ASN A 261 -10.43 -3.66 -17.90
C ASN A 261 -11.62 -4.54 -18.29
N ASP A 262 -11.33 -5.59 -19.08
CA ASP A 262 -12.35 -6.46 -19.64
C ASP A 262 -12.67 -7.66 -18.75
N GLN A 263 -13.69 -8.41 -19.13
CA GLN A 263 -14.13 -9.58 -18.38
C GLN A 263 -13.11 -10.73 -18.43
N ASN A 264 -12.25 -10.77 -19.45
CA ASN A 264 -11.16 -11.75 -19.52
C ASN A 264 -10.14 -11.48 -18.41
N ALA A 265 -9.73 -10.22 -18.21
CA ALA A 265 -8.84 -9.86 -17.12
C ALA A 265 -9.43 -10.17 -15.73
N LYS A 266 -10.75 -10.00 -15.53
CA LYS A 266 -11.45 -10.45 -14.30
C LYS A 266 -11.34 -11.96 -14.14
N THR A 267 -11.63 -12.72 -15.20
CA THR A 267 -11.62 -14.18 -15.19
C THR A 267 -10.23 -14.75 -14.93
N ASP A 268 -9.20 -14.20 -15.58
CA ASP A 268 -7.80 -14.55 -15.37
C ASP A 268 -7.38 -14.32 -13.92
N MET A 269 -7.70 -13.14 -13.37
CA MET A 269 -7.41 -12.80 -11.98
C MET A 269 -8.07 -13.80 -11.02
N ILE A 270 -9.35 -14.13 -11.24
CA ILE A 270 -10.08 -15.09 -10.40
C ILE A 270 -9.44 -16.47 -10.47
N ASN A 271 -9.03 -16.93 -11.65
CA ASN A 271 -8.35 -18.22 -11.82
C ASN A 271 -7.00 -18.26 -11.09
N VAL A 272 -6.25 -17.16 -11.15
CA VAL A 272 -5.00 -16.98 -10.39
C VAL A 272 -5.26 -17.05 -8.89
N CYS A 273 -6.27 -16.34 -8.37
CA CYS A 273 -6.67 -16.41 -6.97
C CYS A 273 -7.08 -17.84 -6.56
N ARG A 274 -7.89 -18.52 -7.37
CA ARG A 274 -8.28 -19.92 -7.13
C ARG A 274 -7.07 -20.83 -7.08
N HIS A 275 -6.12 -20.68 -8.01
CA HIS A 275 -4.91 -21.50 -8.04
C HIS A 275 -4.04 -21.27 -6.80
N PHE A 276 -3.81 -20.00 -6.44
CA PHE A 276 -3.05 -19.60 -5.27
C PHE A 276 -3.61 -20.26 -4.01
N TYR A 277 -4.91 -20.10 -3.74
CA TYR A 277 -5.54 -20.63 -2.53
C TYR A 277 -5.91 -22.12 -2.58
N LYS A 278 -5.94 -22.75 -3.77
CA LYS A 278 -6.15 -24.20 -3.90
C LYS A 278 -4.87 -24.98 -3.61
N ASN A 279 -3.71 -24.41 -3.96
CA ASN A 279 -2.40 -25.05 -3.80
C ASN A 279 -1.66 -24.59 -2.54
N ASP A 280 -2.16 -23.58 -1.84
CA ASP A 280 -1.59 -23.11 -0.58
C ASP A 280 -1.78 -24.17 0.52
N LYS A 281 -0.78 -25.03 0.67
CA LYS A 281 -0.52 -25.77 1.92
C LYS A 281 0.38 -24.98 2.88
N ILE A 282 0.94 -23.83 2.49
CA ILE A 282 2.01 -23.18 3.24
C ILE A 282 2.02 -21.66 2.97
N VAL A 283 1.55 -20.86 3.93
CA VAL A 283 2.21 -19.59 4.27
C VAL A 283 2.22 -19.45 5.79
N GLN A 284 3.41 -19.60 6.36
CA GLN A 284 3.79 -19.33 7.76
C GLN A 284 3.99 -17.82 7.97
#